data_AF-A0A6G3XW68-F1
#
_entry.id   AF-A0A6G3XW68-F1
#
_cell.length_a   1.000
_cell.length_b   1.000
_cell.length_c   1.000
_cell.angle_alpha   90.00
_cell.angle_beta   90.00
_cell.angle_gamma   90.00
#
_symmetry.space_group_name_H-M   'P 1'
#
loop_
_entity.id
_entity.type
_entity.pdbx_description
1 polymer ?
#
loop_
_entity_poly.entity_id
_entity_poly.type
_entity_poly.pdbx_seq_one_letter_code
_entity_poly.pdbx_strand_id
1 'polypeptide(L)' 'GSAYRVTQTPGEGYSHNDDYNRHAVDFGTPTGTPILASAAGTIRFEGWNGAGGIMALVDHGGNRCSQYAHLSATII' A
#
# COMPACT_ATOMS: atom_id res chain seq x y z
N GLY A 1 3.33 14.62 14.48
CA GLY A 1 3.35 13.55 13.47
C GLY A 1 4.54 13.75 12.56
N SER A 2 5.02 12.69 11.92
CA SER A 2 6.06 12.77 10.89
C SER A 2 5.45 13.17 9.55
N ALA A 3 6.22 13.85 8.70
CA ALA A 3 5.85 14.13 7.32
C ALA A 3 6.71 13.27 6.37
N TYR A 4 6.07 12.67 5.38
CA TYR A 4 6.73 11.88 4.35
C TYR A 4 6.39 12.43 2.97
N ARG A 5 7.36 12.44 2.07
CA ARG A 5 7.19 12.97 0.71
C ARG A 5 6.45 11.95 -0.15
N VAL A 6 5.45 12.41 -0.89
CA VAL A 6 4.90 11.66 -2.02
C VAL A 6 5.96 11.63 -3.11
N THR A 7 6.50 10.44 -3.41
CA THR A 7 7.54 10.23 -4.42
C THR A 7 6.99 9.89 -5.78
N GLN A 8 5.75 9.40 -5.83
CA GLN A 8 5.01 9.16 -7.08
C GLN A 8 3.52 9.38 -6.85
N THR A 9 2.91 10.10 -7.78
CA THR A 9 1.49 10.45 -7.78
C THR A 9 0.67 9.51 -8.67
N PRO A 10 -0.67 9.49 -8.52
CA PRO A 10 -1.54 8.71 -9.41
C PRO A 10 -1.34 9.13 -10.88
N GLY A 11 -1.08 8.16 -11.76
CA GLY A 11 -0.95 8.37 -13.20
C GLY A 11 0.45 8.78 -13.69
N GLU A 12 1.46 8.95 -12.82
CA GLU A 12 2.82 9.33 -13.23
C GLU A 12 3.60 8.25 -14.00
N GLY A 13 3.10 7.00 -14.05
CA GLY A 13 3.57 5.94 -14.95
C GLY A 13 4.97 5.35 -14.69
N TYR A 14 5.72 5.81 -13.68
CA TYR A 14 7.06 5.28 -13.38
C TYR A 14 7.02 3.78 -13.01
N SER A 15 6.25 3.43 -11.96
CA SER A 15 6.05 2.04 -11.51
C SER A 15 4.60 1.55 -11.70
N HIS A 16 3.65 2.47 -11.89
CA HIS A 16 2.21 2.20 -11.91
C HIS A 16 1.67 2.04 -13.33
N ASN A 17 2.17 1.05 -14.06
CA ASN A 17 1.89 0.88 -15.49
C ASN A 17 0.66 0.00 -15.82
N ASP A 18 0.04 -0.60 -14.81
CA ASP A 18 -1.14 -1.44 -14.98
C ASP A 18 -2.42 -0.76 -14.46
N ASP A 19 -3.58 -1.26 -14.91
CA ASP A 19 -4.88 -0.69 -14.56
C ASP A 19 -5.19 -0.73 -13.06
N TYR A 20 -4.59 -1.67 -12.33
CA TYR A 20 -4.81 -1.83 -10.89
C TYR A 20 -4.01 -0.81 -10.08
N ASN A 21 -2.74 -0.60 -10.43
CA ASN A 21 -1.80 0.23 -9.69
C ASN A 21 -1.71 1.67 -10.21
N ARG A 22 -2.16 2.00 -11.43
CA ARG A 22 -2.08 3.37 -12.01
C ARG A 22 -2.60 4.49 -11.12
N HIS A 23 -3.46 4.17 -10.14
CA HIS A 23 -4.04 5.11 -9.20
C HIS A 23 -3.42 5.09 -7.80
N ALA A 24 -2.36 4.30 -7.58
CA ALA A 24 -1.65 4.24 -6.30
C ALA A 24 -0.76 5.48 -6.07
N VAL A 25 -0.33 5.64 -4.82
CA VAL A 25 0.51 6.74 -4.34
C VAL A 25 1.70 6.16 -3.59
N ASP A 26 2.91 6.59 -3.95
CA ASP A 26 4.13 6.16 -3.25
C ASP A 26 4.57 7.21 -2.24
N PHE A 27 4.82 6.77 -1.01
CA PHE A 27 5.40 7.57 0.05
C PHE A 27 6.83 7.13 0.31
N GLY A 28 7.80 8.05 0.17
CA GLY A 28 9.20 7.78 0.48
C GLY A 28 9.43 7.72 1.99
N THR A 29 9.59 6.51 2.54
CA THR A 29 9.80 6.28 3.98
C THR A 29 11.01 5.38 4.25
N PRO A 30 11.76 5.56 5.36
CA PRO A 30 12.74 4.57 5.81
C PRO A 30 12.08 3.20 6.12
N THR A 31 12.81 2.11 5.89
CA THR A 31 12.40 0.74 6.28
C THR A 31 12.03 0.67 7.76
N GLY A 32 10.94 -0.02 8.09
CA GLY A 32 10.43 -0.16 9.46
C GLY A 32 9.56 1.02 9.93
N THR A 33 9.29 2.01 9.08
CA THR A 33 8.31 3.05 9.39
C THR A 33 6.93 2.42 9.62
N PRO A 34 6.26 2.68 10.77
CA PRO A 34 4.92 2.16 11.01
C PRO A 34 3.92 2.69 9.98
N ILE A 35 3.16 1.77 9.37
CA ILE A 35 2.07 2.08 8.45
C ILE A 35 0.75 1.81 9.15
N LEU A 36 -0.15 2.79 9.13
CA LEU A 36 -1.50 2.66 9.68
C LEU A 36 -2.49 2.49 8.52
N ALA A 37 -3.52 1.67 8.75
CA ALA A 37 -4.63 1.58 7.82
C ALA A 37 -5.35 2.94 7.72
N SER A 38 -5.65 3.37 6.50
CA SER A 38 -6.37 4.62 6.23
C SER A 38 -7.81 4.62 6.75
N ALA A 39 -8.39 3.44 6.95
CA ALA A 39 -9.70 3.23 7.56
C ALA A 39 -9.77 1.87 8.28
N ALA A 40 -10.73 1.72 9.20
CA ALA A 40 -11.01 0.45 9.85
C ALA A 40 -11.50 -0.60 8.84
N GLY A 41 -11.19 -1.88 9.08
CA GLY A 41 -11.57 -2.96 8.18
C GLY A 41 -11.04 -4.32 8.62
N THR A 42 -11.14 -5.30 7.72
CA THR A 42 -10.68 -6.68 7.94
C THR A 42 -9.58 -7.02 6.95
N ILE A 43 -8.51 -7.67 7.42
CA ILE A 43 -7.46 -8.19 6.55
C ILE A 43 -8.02 -9.31 5.68
N ARG A 44 -7.95 -9.15 4.36
CA ARG A 44 -8.35 -10.16 3.37
C ARG A 44 -7.16 -10.94 2.82
N PHE A 45 -6.01 -10.29 2.76
CA PHE A 45 -4.76 -10.90 2.34
C PHE A 45 -3.61 -10.24 3.08
N GLU A 46 -2.61 -11.05 3.39
CA GLU A 46 -1.34 -10.62 3.90
C GLU A 46 -0.24 -11.60 3.50
N GLY A 47 0.88 -11.08 3.03
CA GLY A 47 2.05 -11.87 2.68
C GLY A 47 2.75 -11.39 1.42
N TRP A 48 3.68 -12.20 0.92
CA TRP A 48 4.41 -11.91 -0.30
C TRP A 48 3.53 -12.11 -1.53
N ASN A 49 3.46 -11.11 -2.41
CA ASN A 49 2.77 -11.23 -3.69
C ASN A 49 3.50 -10.47 -4.81
N GLY A 50 4.24 -11.23 -5.62
CA GLY A 50 4.89 -10.76 -6.85
C GLY A 50 5.78 -9.52 -6.65
N ALA A 51 5.66 -8.57 -7.56
CA ALA A 51 6.45 -7.33 -7.56
C ALA A 51 6.11 -6.41 -6.37
N GLY A 52 4.92 -6.53 -5.79
CA GLY A 52 4.52 -5.72 -4.64
C GLY A 52 5.17 -6.15 -3.31
N GLY A 53 5.96 -7.22 -3.31
CA GLY A 53 6.65 -7.71 -2.11
C GLY A 53 5.67 -8.15 -1.02
N ILE A 54 6.01 -7.91 0.24
CA ILE A 54 5.06 -8.09 1.35
C ILE A 54 3.99 -7.00 1.24
N MET A 55 2.74 -7.42 1.22
CA MET A 55 1.60 -6.52 1.16
C MET A 55 0.47 -6.96 2.09
N ALA A 56 -0.41 -6.01 2.43
CA ALA A 56 -1.65 -6.25 3.13
C ALA A 56 -2.83 -5.64 2.34
N LEU A 57 -3.94 -6.39 2.23
CA LEU A 57 -5.20 -5.92 1.66
C LEU A 57 -6.24 -5.83 2.77
N VAL A 58 -6.73 -4.63 3.03
CA VAL A 58 -7.78 -4.35 4.02
C VAL A 58 -9.09 -4.09 3.29
N ASP A 59 -10.14 -4.84 3.63
CA ASP A 59 -11.50 -4.63 3.18
C ASP A 59 -12.25 -3.76 4.20
N HIS A 60 -12.79 -2.64 3.73
CA HIS A 60 -13.53 -1.66 4.53
C HIS A 60 -15.05 -1.83 4.39
N GLY A 61 -15.51 -2.83 3.65
CA GLY A 61 -16.91 -3.05 3.31
C GLY A 61 -17.42 -2.15 2.18
N GLY A 62 -18.55 -2.55 1.59
CA GLY A 62 -19.18 -1.81 0.50
C GLY A 62 -18.29 -1.69 -0.74
N ASN A 63 -17.60 -2.79 -1.10
CA ASN A 63 -16.70 -2.89 -2.26
C ASN A 63 -15.55 -1.86 -2.24
N ARG A 64 -15.05 -1.50 -1.06
CA ARG A 64 -13.91 -0.60 -0.89
C ARG A 64 -12.79 -1.32 -0.15
N CYS A 65 -11.60 -1.31 -0.75
CA CYS A 65 -10.40 -1.89 -0.16
C CYS A 65 -9.24 -0.89 -0.21
N SER A 66 -8.27 -1.07 0.69
CA SER A 66 -6.95 -0.44 0.60
C SER A 66 -5.87 -1.51 0.55
N GLN A 67 -4.87 -1.31 -0.29
CA GLN A 67 -3.69 -2.16 -0.38
C GLN A 67 -2.46 -1.37 0.05
N TYR A 68 -1.60 -2.01 0.85
CA TYR A 68 -0.31 -1.47 1.28
C TYR A 68 0.76 -2.43 0.78
N ALA A 69 1.62 -1.98 -0.14
CA ALA A 69 2.66 -2.79 -0.76
C ALA A 69 4.06 -2.42 -0.23
N HIS A 70 5.04 -3.26 -0.55
CA HIS A 70 6.45 -3.09 -0.19
C HIS A 70 6.72 -2.96 1.31
N LEU A 71 5.91 -3.63 2.13
CA LEU A 71 6.08 -3.65 3.58
C LEU A 71 7.37 -4.40 3.96
N SER A 72 7.98 -4.01 5.08
CA SER A 72 9.19 -4.66 5.58
C SER A 72 8.91 -5.93 6.40
N ALA A 73 7.66 -6.13 6.82
CA ALA A 73 7.23 -7.27 7.61
C ALA A 73 5.73 -7.53 7.43
N THR A 74 5.30 -8.75 7.74
CA THR A 74 3.91 -9.14 7.93
C THR A 74 3.37 -8.57 9.26
N ILE A 75 2.06 -8.37 9.33
CA ILE A 75 1.29 -7.99 10.51
C ILE A 75 1.16 -9.18 11.48
N ILE A 76 1.07 -10.42 10.96
CA ILE A 76 1.12 -11.69 11.72
C ILE A 76 2.51 -12.34 11.71
#